data_AF-A0A8S3FT31-F1
#
_entry.id   AF-A0A8S3FT31-F1
#
_cell.length_a   1.000
_cell.length_b   1.000
_cell.length_c   1.000
_cell.angle_alpha   90.00
_cell.angle_beta   90.00
_cell.angle_gamma   90.00
#
_symmetry.space_group_name_H-M   'P 1'
#
loop_
_entity.id
_entity.type
_entity.pdbx_description
1 polymer ?
#
loop_
_entity_poly.entity_id
_entity_poly.type
_entity_poly.pdbx_seq_one_letter_code
_entity_poly.pdbx_strand_id
1 'polypeptide(L)' 'MASGSVTKEIESRIKQSPEHLFEVFLEIHQPINNEPPAILIQYPDDFSDQILKTVASFVYPCRISLYET' A
#
# COMPACT_ATOMS: atom_id res chain seq x y z
N MET A 1 -24.34 42.18 -11.09
CA MET A 1 -24.36 40.84 -11.70
C MET A 1 -23.01 40.18 -11.42
N ALA A 2 -22.85 39.57 -10.25
CA ALA A 2 -21.67 38.76 -9.94
C ALA A 2 -22.02 37.32 -10.30
N SER A 3 -21.53 36.87 -11.44
CA SER A 3 -21.55 35.47 -11.87
C SER A 3 -20.56 34.69 -11.00
N GLY A 4 -21.00 34.28 -9.82
CA GLY A 4 -20.28 33.33 -8.97
C GLY A 4 -20.66 31.91 -9.36
N SER A 5 -20.09 31.39 -10.45
CA SER A 5 -20.14 29.95 -10.68
C SER A 5 -19.07 29.30 -9.80
N VAL A 6 -19.44 28.94 -8.57
CA VAL A 6 -18.65 28.00 -7.77
C VAL A 6 -18.89 26.62 -8.38
N THR A 7 -18.10 26.29 -9.39
CA THR A 7 -17.89 24.89 -9.74
C THR A 7 -17.13 24.29 -8.57
N LYS A 8 -17.80 23.42 -7.82
CA LYS A 8 -17.16 22.54 -6.84
C LYS A 8 -16.27 21.60 -7.65
N GLU A 9 -15.07 22.05 -8.00
CA GLU A 9 -14.08 21.19 -8.62
C GLU A 9 -13.88 20.04 -7.64
N ILE A 10 -14.20 18.83 -8.10
CA ILE A 10 -13.81 17.63 -7.36
C ILE A 10 -12.30 17.60 -7.49
N GLU A 11 -11.63 18.13 -6.47
CA GLU A 11 -10.18 18.12 -6.40
C GLU A 11 -9.69 16.70 -6.61
N SER A 12 -8.75 16.55 -7.56
CA SER A 12 -8.18 15.26 -7.89
C SER A 12 -7.52 14.64 -6.65
N ARG A 13 -7.76 13.33 -6.42
CA ARG A 13 -7.06 12.56 -5.38
C ARG A 13 -5.67 12.10 -5.82
N ILE A 14 -5.25 12.42 -7.05
CA ILE A 14 -3.95 12.03 -7.61
C ILE A 14 -2.89 13.06 -7.22
N LYS A 15 -1.80 12.58 -6.59
CA LYS A 15 -0.61 13.40 -6.30
C LYS A 15 -0.03 13.91 -7.63
N GLN A 16 -0.06 15.22 -7.84
CA GLN A 16 0.30 15.83 -9.14
C GLN A 16 1.81 15.76 -9.44
N SER A 17 2.65 15.81 -8.39
CA SER A 17 4.10 15.80 -8.51
C SER A 17 4.70 14.83 -7.48
N PRO A 18 4.66 13.51 -7.73
CA PRO A 18 5.31 12.56 -6.85
C PRO A 18 6.84 12.75 -6.90
N GLU A 19 7.49 12.60 -5.74
CA GLU A 19 8.95 12.76 -5.61
C GLU A 19 9.70 11.55 -6.17
N HIS A 20 9.07 10.38 -6.11
CA HIS A 20 9.62 9.11 -6.56
C HIS A 20 8.64 8.41 -7.50
N LEU A 21 9.16 7.50 -8.33
CA LEU A 21 8.32 6.64 -9.18
C LEU A 21 7.45 5.69 -8.34
N PHE A 22 8.00 5.24 -7.22
CA PHE A 22 7.34 4.44 -6.18
C PHE A 22 8.02 4.77 -4.84
N GLU A 23 7.31 4.55 -3.73
CA GLU A 23 7.84 4.82 -2.39
C GLU A 23 8.64 3.62 -1.85
N VAL A 24 8.11 2.40 -2.02
CA VAL A 24 8.76 1.16 -1.60
C VAL A 24 8.32 -0.03 -2.47
N PHE A 25 9.25 -0.93 -2.75
CA PHE A 25 9.01 -2.26 -3.30
C PHE A 25 9.17 -3.31 -2.20
N LEU A 26 8.26 -4.28 -2.15
CA LEU A 26 8.27 -5.34 -1.16
C LEU A 26 8.00 -6.69 -1.83
N GLU A 27 8.82 -7.69 -1.50
CA GLU A 27 8.46 -9.09 -1.67
C GLU A 27 7.97 -9.61 -0.33
N ILE A 28 6.76 -10.16 -0.29
CA ILE A 28 6.11 -10.60 0.95
C ILE A 28 5.77 -12.07 0.80
N HIS A 29 6.16 -12.89 1.78
CA HIS A 29 5.77 -14.29 1.81
C HIS A 29 4.34 -14.44 2.33
N GLN A 30 3.65 -15.46 1.84
CA GLN A 30 2.31 -15.77 2.33
C GLN A 30 2.34 -16.20 3.80
N PRO A 31 1.25 -15.96 4.56
CA PRO A 31 1.10 -16.51 5.90
C PRO A 31 1.13 -18.05 5.86
N ILE A 32 1.88 -18.66 6.78
CA ILE A 32 2.08 -20.12 6.87
C ILE A 32 1.89 -20.53 8.33
N ASN A 33 1.19 -21.62 8.62
CA ASN A 33 1.10 -22.22 9.97
C ASN A 33 0.75 -21.23 11.10
N ASN A 34 -0.22 -20.34 10.88
CA ASN A 34 -0.63 -19.24 11.78
C ASN A 34 0.36 -18.07 11.93
N GLU A 35 1.48 -18.08 11.22
CA GLU A 35 2.36 -16.91 11.13
C GLU A 35 1.77 -15.88 10.16
N PRO A 36 1.83 -14.57 10.49
CA PRO A 36 1.38 -13.53 9.58
C PRO A 36 2.28 -13.45 8.34
N PRO A 37 1.82 -12.81 7.24
CA PRO A 37 2.71 -12.49 6.12
C PRO A 37 3.88 -11.62 6.60
N ALA A 38 5.10 -11.88 6.11
CA ALA A 38 6.26 -11.06 6.42
C ALA A 38 7.05 -10.68 5.16
N ILE A 39 7.81 -9.59 5.29
CA ILE A 39 8.62 -9.01 4.23
C ILE A 39 9.90 -9.84 4.06
N LEU A 40 10.14 -10.35 2.86
CA LEU A 40 11.36 -11.05 2.46
C LEU A 40 12.40 -10.09 1.87
N ILE A 41 11.95 -9.20 1.00
CA ILE A 41 12.79 -8.21 0.32
C ILE A 41 12.12 -6.85 0.45
N GLN A 42 12.93 -5.84 0.72
CA GLN A 42 12.52 -4.44 0.71
C GLN A 42 13.47 -3.66 -0.19
N TYR A 43 12.96 -2.70 -0.94
CA TYR A 43 13.77 -1.68 -1.60
C TYR A 43 13.04 -0.34 -1.61
N PRO A 44 13.67 0.77 -1.20
CA PRO A 44 15.02 0.88 -0.65
C PRO A 44 15.19 0.17 0.71
N ASP A 45 16.38 -0.37 0.98
CA ASP A 45 16.67 -1.14 2.21
C ASP A 45 16.50 -0.30 3.49
N ASP A 46 16.66 1.02 3.38
CA ASP A 46 16.53 1.99 4.47
C ASP A 46 15.14 2.64 4.55
N PHE A 47 14.18 2.23 3.71
CA PHE A 47 12.81 2.72 3.80
C PHE A 47 12.21 2.37 5.17
N SER A 48 11.77 3.40 5.89
CA SER A 48 11.27 3.27 7.27
C SER A 48 10.02 4.12 7.44
N ASP A 49 8.87 3.52 7.13
CA ASP A 49 7.55 4.12 7.32
C ASP A 49 6.61 3.14 8.06
N GLN A 50 5.61 3.68 8.76
CA GLN A 50 4.58 2.91 9.43
C GLN A 50 3.79 2.02 8.46
N ILE A 51 3.74 2.36 7.17
CA ILE A 51 3.06 1.59 6.12
C ILE A 51 3.58 0.15 6.03
N LEU A 52 4.84 -0.12 6.39
CA LEU A 52 5.40 -1.48 6.39
C LEU A 52 4.63 -2.44 7.32
N LYS A 53 3.98 -1.92 8.37
CA LYS A 53 3.17 -2.71 9.30
C LYS A 53 1.80 -3.07 8.74
N THR A 54 1.25 -2.25 7.84
CA THR A 54 -0.10 -2.42 7.31
C THR A 54 -0.10 -3.09 5.94
N VAL A 55 0.89 -2.78 5.10
CA VAL A 55 0.97 -3.24 3.71
C VAL A 55 0.92 -4.76 3.58
N ALA A 56 1.58 -5.50 4.48
CA ALA A 56 1.55 -6.96 4.49
C ALA A 56 0.12 -7.54 4.59
N SER A 57 -0.74 -6.91 5.40
CA SER A 57 -2.15 -7.30 5.53
C SER A 57 -2.99 -6.99 4.30
N PHE A 58 -2.58 -6.02 3.48
CA PHE A 58 -3.24 -5.69 2.22
C PHE A 58 -2.82 -6.61 1.06
N VAL A 59 -1.63 -7.21 1.12
CA VAL A 59 -1.13 -8.13 0.08
C VAL A 59 -1.88 -9.47 0.10
N TYR A 60 -2.34 -9.91 1.28
CA TYR A 60 -3.18 -11.09 1.43
C TYR A 60 -4.55 -10.73 2.04
N PRO A 61 -5.43 -10.03 1.30
CA PRO A 61 -6.70 -9.52 1.83
C PRO A 61 -7.79 -10.59 1.85
N CYS A 62 -7.42 -11.83 2.16
CA CYS A 62 -8.31 -12.99 2.16
C CYS A 62 -7.85 -14.03 3.18
N ARG A 63 -8.75 -14.98 3.49
CA ARG A 63 -8.36 -16.16 4.27
C ARG A 63 -7.61 -17.11 3.35
N ILE A 64 -6.34 -17.36 3.64
CA ILE A 64 -5.59 -18.39 2.93
C ILE A 64 -5.96 -19.73 3.53
N SER A 65 -6.59 -20.60 2.73
CA SER A 65 -6.79 -21.99 3.09
C SER A 65 -5.43 -22.69 3.05
N LEU A 66 -4.85 -22.94 4.21
CA LEU A 66 -3.67 -23.82 4.30
C LEU A 66 -4.15 -25.22 3.91
N TYR A 67 -3.72 -25.71 2.75
CA TYR A 67 -3.82 -27.13 2.47
C TYR A 67 -2.83 -27.82 3.41
N GLU A 68 -3.33 -28.61 4.36
CA GLU A 68 -2.50 -29.49 5.19
C GLU A 68 -1.67 -30.36 4.22
N THR A 69 -0.34 -30.22 4.30
CA THR A 69 0.60 -31.07 3.56
C THR A 69 1.26 -32.02 4.54
#